data_AF-A0A815RNC8-F1
#
_entry.id   AF-A0A815RNC8-F1
#
_cell.length_a   1.000
_cell.length_b   1.000
_cell.length_c   1.000
_cell.angle_alpha   90.00
_cell.angle_beta   90.00
_cell.angle_gamma   90.00
#
_symmetry.space_group_name_H-M   'P 1'
#
loop_
_entity.id
_entity.type
_entity.pdbx_description
1 polymer ?
#
loop_
_entity_poly.entity_id
_entity_poly.type
_entity_poly.pdbx_seq_one_letter_code
_entity_poly.pdbx_strand_id
1 'polypeptide(L)'
;MVRLFEIIERTPNLQRLSATFVDNWFDPYDLENYSYSDLEMIATKLRPLINLKYLSFSTKQSIGPKTNERLPFDQIQLFIDQCYLKTSILKKVNLKLHFFEFNEDLWSTIVRYKNTFDHFHFYASFMVNDKASIIKIIPLHNDHFDYHIEECDPLLSQTCFVHIYSLPFAFDTLHGFISCSELSSRSSFSNVRYLYSTRALLARPIPFELLTRRMPNLISIDCDFSFYHECNTKISQIIFDQDIFNYVSTFRFIPNCSSKDCNCFTLLPQLLDQMPRLQYLITSKDPLEYVRHPLPSIKRLDCQQCNFGSIYKLPEYAPHLSMLFFRDTMSSVSELSDILSSLYMRIPSLKFVSIEAYRTDYSNGLSCGKIAKEALVCVRKKDNRPRHLTLFCEHGIVEFFLENM
;
A
#
# COMPACT_ATOMS: atom_id res chain seq x y z
N MET A 1 -22.65 11.04 14.02
CA MET A 1 -22.25 11.03 12.60
C MET A 1 -22.34 12.44 12.06
N VAL A 2 -21.28 13.03 11.51
CA VAL A 2 -21.35 14.39 10.92
C VAL A 2 -21.90 14.26 9.51
N ARG A 3 -23.13 14.73 9.29
CA ARG A 3 -23.75 14.73 7.95
C ARG A 3 -23.09 15.82 7.10
N LEU A 4 -22.78 15.56 5.83
CA LEU A 4 -22.21 16.60 4.93
C LEU A 4 -23.08 17.87 4.92
N PHE A 5 -24.39 17.70 5.04
CA PHE A 5 -25.38 18.76 5.12
C PHE A 5 -25.27 19.64 6.39
N GLU A 6 -24.78 19.14 7.52
CA GLU A 6 -24.54 19.95 8.72
C GLU A 6 -23.39 20.96 8.51
N ILE A 7 -22.46 20.65 7.60
CA ILE A 7 -21.37 21.56 7.21
C ILE A 7 -21.96 22.80 6.55
N ILE A 8 -22.99 22.62 5.72
CA ILE A 8 -23.68 23.70 5.01
C ILE A 8 -24.27 24.71 6.00
N GLU A 9 -24.98 24.23 7.03
CA GLU A 9 -25.63 25.09 8.02
C GLU A 9 -24.61 25.89 8.85
N ARG A 10 -23.50 25.27 9.23
CA ARG A 10 -22.52 25.87 10.15
C ARG A 10 -21.51 26.76 9.47
N THR A 11 -21.30 26.63 8.16
CA THR A 11 -20.21 27.31 7.43
C THR A 11 -20.65 27.96 6.12
N PRO A 12 -21.60 28.91 6.13
CA PRO A 12 -22.18 29.49 4.90
C PRO A 12 -21.19 30.22 3.99
N ASN A 13 -20.04 30.66 4.52
CA ASN A 13 -18.99 31.36 3.77
C ASN A 13 -17.82 30.45 3.34
N LEU A 14 -18.00 29.13 3.41
CA LEU A 14 -16.96 28.17 3.06
C LEU A 14 -16.54 28.30 1.60
N GLN A 15 -15.24 28.51 1.36
CA GLN A 15 -14.69 28.62 -0.01
C GLN A 15 -14.04 27.33 -0.50
N ARG A 16 -13.57 26.47 0.41
CA ARG A 16 -12.90 25.22 0.10
C ARG A 16 -13.35 24.16 1.08
N LEU A 17 -13.81 23.03 0.55
CA LEU A 17 -14.11 21.84 1.35
C LEU A 17 -13.28 20.67 0.85
N SER A 18 -12.59 20.00 1.75
CA SER A 18 -11.94 18.72 1.50
C SER A 18 -12.31 17.77 2.61
N ALA A 19 -12.87 16.61 2.27
CA ALA A 19 -13.21 15.58 3.23
C ALA A 19 -12.68 14.21 2.77
N THR A 20 -12.18 13.46 3.75
CA THR A 20 -11.74 12.08 3.56
C THR A 20 -12.61 11.17 4.42
N PHE A 21 -13.40 10.32 3.78
CA PHE A 21 -14.24 9.31 4.41
C PHE A 21 -13.35 8.16 4.89
N VAL A 22 -13.43 7.81 6.17
CA VAL A 22 -12.64 6.71 6.77
C VAL A 22 -13.36 5.37 6.54
N ASP A 23 -12.60 4.28 6.44
CA ASP A 23 -13.11 2.91 6.36
C ASP A 23 -14.16 2.65 7.46
N ASN A 24 -15.29 2.05 7.09
CA ASN A 24 -16.48 1.84 7.95
C ASN A 24 -17.21 3.12 8.34
N TRP A 25 -17.47 4.03 7.40
CA TRP A 25 -18.35 5.18 7.64
C TRP A 25 -19.76 4.79 8.12
N PHE A 26 -20.15 3.51 7.98
CA PHE A 26 -21.44 2.99 8.39
C PHE A 26 -21.28 1.74 9.25
N ASP A 27 -21.80 1.84 10.47
CA ASP A 27 -22.24 0.67 11.22
C ASP A 27 -23.38 0.02 10.42
N PRO A 28 -23.31 -1.30 10.10
CA PRO A 28 -24.37 -1.97 9.35
C PRO A 28 -25.77 -1.81 9.95
N TYR A 29 -25.88 -1.44 11.23
CA TYR A 29 -27.14 -1.18 11.94
C TYR A 29 -27.77 0.19 11.68
N ASP A 30 -27.07 1.16 11.06
CA ASP A 30 -27.59 2.54 10.87
C ASP A 30 -28.27 2.78 9.50
N LEU A 31 -28.21 1.80 8.58
CA LEU A 31 -28.73 1.92 7.20
C LEU A 31 -30.22 1.64 7.05
N GLU A 32 -30.87 1.00 8.03
CA GLU A 32 -32.30 0.68 7.93
C GLU A 32 -33.21 1.92 8.08
N ASN A 33 -32.67 3.10 8.42
CA ASN A 33 -33.50 4.20 8.90
C ASN A 33 -33.63 5.44 7.99
N TYR A 34 -33.00 5.50 6.81
CA TYR A 34 -33.14 6.69 5.95
C TYR A 34 -33.29 6.36 4.47
N SER A 35 -34.41 6.80 3.90
CA SER A 35 -34.66 6.75 2.46
C SER A 35 -33.97 7.91 1.74
N TYR A 36 -33.62 7.73 0.46
CA TYR A 36 -33.11 8.81 -0.41
C TYR A 36 -34.05 10.03 -0.40
N SER A 37 -35.37 9.79 -0.35
CA SER A 37 -36.39 10.84 -0.23
C SER A 37 -36.25 11.72 1.02
N ASP A 38 -35.82 11.15 2.15
CA ASP A 38 -35.59 11.92 3.38
C ASP A 38 -34.39 12.87 3.22
N LEU A 39 -33.33 12.41 2.54
CA LEU A 39 -32.16 13.22 2.25
C LEU A 39 -32.48 14.37 1.29
N GLU A 40 -33.30 14.12 0.27
CA GLU A 40 -33.75 15.15 -0.67
C GLU A 40 -34.62 16.22 0.03
N MET A 41 -35.52 15.79 0.92
CA MET A 41 -36.32 16.71 1.75
C MET A 41 -35.44 17.59 2.66
N ILE A 42 -34.35 17.05 3.20
CA ILE A 42 -33.39 17.83 3.99
C ILE A 42 -32.61 18.79 3.09
N ALA A 43 -32.11 18.31 1.95
CA ALA A 43 -31.31 19.06 1.01
C ALA A 43 -32.05 20.31 0.47
N THR A 44 -33.35 20.19 0.16
CA THR A 44 -34.18 21.30 -0.30
C THR A 44 -34.37 22.44 0.72
N LYS A 45 -34.14 22.18 2.01
CA LYS A 45 -34.27 23.18 3.08
C LYS A 45 -32.97 23.94 3.36
N LEU A 46 -31.84 23.50 2.80
CA LEU A 46 -30.53 24.05 3.10
C LEU A 46 -30.16 25.20 2.15
N ARG A 47 -29.46 26.21 2.68
CA ARG A 47 -28.95 27.30 1.85
C ARG A 47 -27.71 26.83 1.08
N PRO A 48 -27.66 27.00 -0.25
CA PRO A 48 -26.50 26.65 -1.06
C PRO A 48 -25.21 27.34 -0.58
N LEU A 49 -24.08 26.63 -0.65
CA LEU A 49 -22.75 27.21 -0.39
C LEU A 49 -22.28 28.03 -1.61
N ILE A 50 -22.88 29.20 -1.82
CA ILE A 50 -22.64 30.07 -2.98
C ILE A 50 -21.19 30.53 -3.15
N ASN A 51 -20.40 30.50 -2.06
CA ASN A 51 -19.00 30.92 -2.03
C ASN A 51 -18.01 29.75 -2.24
N LEU A 52 -18.49 28.52 -2.38
CA LEU A 52 -17.64 27.34 -2.52
C LEU A 52 -16.98 27.33 -3.90
N LYS A 53 -15.65 27.41 -3.93
CA LYS A 53 -14.84 27.41 -5.16
C LYS A 53 -14.24 26.04 -5.47
N TYR A 54 -13.98 25.27 -4.41
CA TYR A 54 -13.29 23.99 -4.47
C TYR A 54 -13.97 22.97 -3.56
N LEU A 55 -14.22 21.79 -4.12
CA LEU A 55 -14.75 20.66 -3.40
C LEU A 55 -13.90 19.43 -3.68
N SER A 56 -13.50 18.72 -2.62
CA SER A 56 -12.80 17.46 -2.75
C SER A 56 -13.35 16.42 -1.79
N PHE A 57 -13.74 15.28 -2.35
CA PHE A 57 -14.14 14.11 -1.61
C PHE A 57 -13.21 12.94 -1.93
N SER A 58 -12.76 12.27 -0.88
CA SER A 58 -11.90 11.11 -1.00
C SER A 58 -12.31 10.03 -0.03
N THR A 59 -12.15 8.76 -0.37
CA THR A 59 -12.18 7.70 0.64
C THR A 59 -10.76 7.39 1.10
N LYS A 60 -10.61 6.91 2.33
CA LYS A 60 -9.36 6.34 2.78
C LYS A 60 -9.07 5.11 1.92
N GLN A 61 -7.82 4.98 1.53
CA GLN A 61 -7.35 3.80 0.83
C GLN A 61 -7.21 2.67 1.85
N SER A 62 -8.22 1.81 1.97
CA SER A 62 -8.13 0.59 2.78
C SER A 62 -7.11 -0.35 2.14
N ILE A 63 -6.07 -0.70 2.89
CA ILE A 63 -5.02 -1.64 2.46
C ILE A 63 -5.47 -3.11 2.71
N GLY A 64 -6.62 -3.32 3.38
CA GLY A 64 -7.17 -4.64 3.71
C GLY A 64 -8.36 -5.07 2.83
N PRO A 65 -8.92 -6.27 3.07
CA PRO A 65 -10.14 -6.75 2.42
C PRO A 65 -11.41 -6.02 2.88
N LYS A 66 -11.29 -5.01 3.75
CA LYS A 66 -12.41 -4.16 4.17
C LYS A 66 -12.65 -3.11 3.08
N THR A 67 -13.73 -3.30 2.37
CA THR A 67 -14.18 -2.58 1.18
C THR A 67 -15.05 -1.39 1.60
N ASN A 68 -15.13 -0.36 0.75
CA ASN A 68 -16.10 0.74 0.91
C ASN A 68 -17.42 0.38 0.22
N GLU A 69 -17.89 -0.86 0.37
CA GLU A 69 -19.11 -1.39 -0.28
C GLU A 69 -20.34 -0.47 -0.11
N ARG A 70 -20.41 0.27 0.99
CA ARG A 70 -21.55 1.11 1.36
C ARG A 70 -21.26 2.61 1.26
N LEU A 71 -20.46 3.04 0.29
CA LEU A 71 -20.22 4.46 0.03
C LEU A 71 -21.57 5.17 -0.29
N PRO A 72 -21.99 6.19 0.48
CA PRO A 72 -23.27 6.86 0.29
C PRO A 72 -23.15 7.90 -0.83
N PHE A 73 -22.89 7.44 -2.06
CA PHE A 73 -22.66 8.33 -3.19
C PHE A 73 -23.83 9.29 -3.41
N ASP A 74 -25.05 8.85 -3.15
CA ASP A 74 -26.26 9.67 -3.18
C ASP A 74 -26.17 10.93 -2.31
N GLN A 75 -25.62 10.83 -1.10
CA GLN A 75 -25.41 12.00 -0.24
C GLN A 75 -24.36 12.95 -0.82
N ILE A 76 -23.31 12.39 -1.42
CA ILE A 76 -22.24 13.16 -2.07
C ILE A 76 -22.81 13.89 -3.29
N GLN A 77 -23.59 13.19 -4.13
CA GLN A 77 -24.26 13.74 -5.30
C GLN A 77 -25.21 14.85 -4.91
N LEU A 78 -26.14 14.60 -3.98
CA LEU A 78 -27.09 15.61 -3.51
C LEU A 78 -26.36 16.85 -2.95
N PHE A 79 -25.27 16.65 -2.20
CA PHE A 79 -24.46 17.75 -1.69
C PHE A 79 -23.83 18.58 -2.82
N ILE A 80 -23.23 17.93 -3.83
CA ILE A 80 -22.62 18.60 -4.98
C ILE A 80 -23.69 19.36 -5.77
N ASP A 81 -24.82 18.71 -6.07
CA ASP A 81 -25.93 19.28 -6.84
C ASP A 81 -26.52 20.52 -6.14
N GLN A 82 -26.62 20.51 -4.80
CA GLN A 82 -27.06 21.69 -4.04
C GLN A 82 -26.04 22.83 -4.04
N CYS A 83 -24.75 22.53 -4.06
CA CYS A 83 -23.71 23.55 -4.13
C CYS A 83 -23.56 24.13 -5.55
N TYR A 84 -23.93 23.36 -6.57
CA TYR A 84 -23.84 23.75 -7.97
C TYR A 84 -25.14 24.36 -8.48
N LEU A 85 -25.20 25.70 -8.44
CA LEU A 85 -26.23 26.48 -9.12
C LEU A 85 -25.64 27.10 -10.40
N LYS A 86 -26.48 27.47 -11.39
CA LYS A 86 -26.05 28.22 -12.59
C LYS A 86 -25.26 29.51 -12.25
N THR A 87 -25.44 30.03 -11.05
CA THR A 87 -24.78 31.23 -10.51
C THR A 87 -23.62 30.91 -9.55
N SER A 88 -23.32 29.64 -9.29
CA SER A 88 -22.28 29.22 -8.35
C SER A 88 -20.88 29.44 -8.92
N ILE A 89 -19.93 29.73 -8.03
CA ILE A 89 -18.50 29.86 -8.36
C ILE A 89 -17.75 28.53 -8.23
N LEU A 90 -18.46 27.43 -7.98
CA LEU A 90 -17.89 26.10 -7.85
C LEU A 90 -17.43 25.62 -9.22
N LYS A 91 -16.13 25.77 -9.48
CA LYS A 91 -15.51 25.41 -10.76
C LYS A 91 -14.65 24.15 -10.69
N LYS A 92 -14.23 23.77 -9.48
CA LYS A 92 -13.30 22.65 -9.27
C LYS A 92 -13.86 21.62 -8.30
N VAL A 93 -14.06 20.41 -8.81
CA VAL A 93 -14.54 19.26 -8.06
C VAL A 93 -13.56 18.11 -8.24
N ASN A 94 -13.14 17.50 -7.13
CA ASN A 94 -12.20 16.38 -7.11
C ASN A 94 -12.80 15.19 -6.34
N LEU A 95 -13.00 14.07 -7.01
CA LEU A 95 -13.53 12.85 -6.41
C LEU A 95 -12.49 11.73 -6.53
N LYS A 96 -12.05 11.19 -5.40
CA LYS A 96 -11.08 10.09 -5.33
C LYS A 96 -11.61 8.94 -4.46
N LEU A 97 -12.25 7.97 -5.09
CA LEU A 97 -13.02 6.93 -4.42
C LEU A 97 -12.32 5.57 -4.57
N HIS A 98 -12.25 4.76 -3.52
CA HIS A 98 -11.46 3.53 -3.49
C HIS A 98 -12.30 2.31 -3.06
N PHE A 99 -12.26 1.25 -3.87
CA PHE A 99 -12.71 -0.11 -3.58
C PHE A 99 -14.18 -0.19 -3.15
N PHE A 100 -15.08 0.24 -4.04
CA PHE A 100 -16.54 0.17 -3.86
C PHE A 100 -17.21 -0.45 -5.09
N GLU A 101 -18.48 -0.85 -4.98
CA GLU A 101 -19.19 -1.52 -6.08
C GLU A 101 -19.55 -0.55 -7.21
N PHE A 102 -19.54 -1.04 -8.45
CA PHE A 102 -19.96 -0.24 -9.61
C PHE A 102 -21.48 -0.06 -9.65
N ASN A 103 -21.91 1.17 -9.93
CA ASN A 103 -23.31 1.54 -10.10
C ASN A 103 -23.47 2.41 -11.37
N GLU A 104 -24.39 2.04 -12.26
CA GLU A 104 -24.64 2.75 -13.53
C GLU A 104 -25.18 4.19 -13.31
N ASP A 105 -25.96 4.43 -12.26
CA ASP A 105 -26.49 5.76 -11.91
C ASP A 105 -25.37 6.70 -11.44
N LEU A 106 -24.43 6.15 -10.64
CA LEU A 106 -23.22 6.85 -10.24
C LEU A 106 -22.43 7.25 -11.48
N TRP A 107 -22.19 6.32 -12.40
CA TRP A 107 -21.43 6.61 -13.60
C TRP A 107 -22.06 7.70 -14.45
N SER A 108 -23.37 7.64 -14.67
CA SER A 108 -24.13 8.66 -15.40
C SER A 108 -23.95 10.05 -14.78
N THR A 109 -23.94 10.12 -13.45
CA THR A 109 -23.66 11.35 -12.69
C THR A 109 -22.23 11.85 -12.89
N ILE A 110 -21.24 10.96 -12.86
CA ILE A 110 -19.82 11.31 -13.09
C ILE A 110 -19.61 11.89 -14.49
N VAL A 111 -20.21 11.29 -15.53
CA VAL A 111 -20.15 11.82 -16.91
C VAL A 111 -20.79 13.20 -16.99
N ARG A 112 -21.96 13.38 -16.37
CA ARG A 112 -22.64 14.69 -16.29
C ARG A 112 -21.73 15.73 -15.64
N TYR A 113 -21.08 15.40 -14.53
CA TYR A 113 -20.17 16.33 -13.84
C TYR A 113 -18.94 16.69 -14.66
N LYS A 114 -18.37 15.74 -15.39
CA LYS A 114 -17.25 16.02 -16.30
C LYS A 114 -17.59 17.05 -17.38
N ASN A 115 -18.84 17.07 -17.85
CA ASN A 115 -19.33 18.03 -18.83
C ASN A 115 -19.82 19.35 -18.19
N THR A 116 -20.06 19.34 -16.88
CA THR A 116 -20.65 20.47 -16.14
C THR A 116 -19.59 21.40 -15.54
N PHE A 117 -18.53 20.85 -14.94
CA PHE A 117 -17.53 21.63 -14.21
C PHE A 117 -16.28 21.91 -15.05
N ASP A 118 -15.79 23.15 -15.02
CA ASP A 118 -14.53 23.56 -15.68
C ASP A 118 -13.35 22.64 -15.33
N HIS A 119 -13.24 22.24 -14.06
CA HIS A 119 -12.15 21.39 -13.55
C HIS A 119 -12.71 20.22 -12.74
N PHE A 120 -13.15 19.18 -13.43
CA PHE A 120 -13.54 17.92 -12.82
C PHE A 120 -12.40 16.90 -12.86
N HIS A 121 -11.92 16.51 -11.68
CA HIS A 121 -10.97 15.41 -11.50
C HIS A 121 -11.67 14.23 -10.84
N PHE A 122 -11.58 13.07 -11.47
CA PHE A 122 -12.18 11.84 -10.99
C PHE A 122 -11.17 10.71 -11.01
N TYR A 123 -11.17 9.93 -9.94
CA TYR A 123 -10.56 8.63 -9.84
C TYR A 123 -11.46 7.73 -9.01
N ALA A 124 -11.77 6.54 -9.52
CA ALA A 124 -12.49 5.53 -8.77
C ALA A 124 -11.87 4.15 -9.00
N SER A 125 -11.68 3.38 -7.92
CA SER A 125 -11.42 1.94 -7.99
C SER A 125 -12.72 1.17 -7.71
N PHE A 126 -13.27 0.49 -8.71
CA PHE A 126 -14.48 -0.31 -8.60
C PHE A 126 -14.16 -1.77 -8.37
N MET A 127 -14.96 -2.45 -7.55
CA MET A 127 -14.94 -3.89 -7.39
C MET A 127 -15.93 -4.52 -8.35
N VAL A 128 -15.51 -5.57 -9.05
CA VAL A 128 -16.31 -6.23 -10.07
C VAL A 128 -16.28 -7.73 -9.83
N ASN A 129 -17.36 -8.24 -9.23
CA ASN A 129 -17.46 -9.63 -8.77
C ASN A 129 -17.67 -10.66 -9.89
N ASP A 130 -17.96 -10.23 -11.11
CA ASP A 130 -18.17 -11.10 -12.26
C ASP A 130 -17.55 -10.49 -13.54
N LYS A 131 -16.87 -11.32 -14.34
CA LYS A 131 -16.24 -10.87 -15.59
C LYS A 131 -17.24 -10.26 -16.59
N ALA A 132 -18.51 -10.65 -16.53
CA ALA A 132 -19.55 -10.10 -17.39
C ALA A 132 -19.84 -8.61 -17.06
N SER A 133 -19.79 -8.20 -15.79
CA SER A 133 -19.93 -6.78 -15.44
C SER A 133 -18.75 -5.92 -15.87
N ILE A 134 -17.55 -6.50 -16.07
CA ILE A 134 -16.42 -5.76 -16.65
C ILE A 134 -16.78 -5.26 -18.05
N ILE A 135 -17.54 -6.03 -18.83
CA ILE A 135 -18.02 -5.63 -20.18
C ILE A 135 -18.94 -4.40 -20.11
N LYS A 136 -19.61 -4.14 -18.98
CA LYS A 136 -20.40 -2.91 -18.79
C LYS A 136 -19.53 -1.68 -18.50
N ILE A 137 -18.32 -1.90 -17.97
CA ILE A 137 -17.40 -0.85 -17.52
C ILE A 137 -16.36 -0.51 -18.60
N ILE A 138 -15.96 -1.47 -19.43
CA ILE A 138 -15.00 -1.26 -20.54
C ILE A 138 -15.47 -0.21 -21.58
N PRO A 139 -16.75 -0.14 -22.00
CA PRO A 139 -17.24 0.83 -22.98
C PRO A 139 -17.20 2.29 -22.50
N LEU A 140 -16.81 2.52 -21.25
CA LEU A 140 -16.69 3.84 -20.65
C LEU A 140 -15.44 4.61 -21.10
N HIS A 141 -14.54 3.97 -21.84
CA HIS A 141 -13.45 4.64 -22.53
C HIS A 141 -14.00 5.63 -23.57
N ASN A 142 -13.74 6.92 -23.36
CA ASN A 142 -14.13 7.98 -24.27
C ASN A 142 -13.10 9.12 -24.23
N ASP A 143 -13.40 10.25 -24.88
CA ASP A 143 -12.46 11.36 -24.94
C ASP A 143 -12.15 12.00 -23.58
N HIS A 144 -12.97 11.75 -22.56
CA HIS A 144 -12.87 12.35 -21.23
C HIS A 144 -12.40 11.40 -20.13
N PHE A 145 -12.43 10.09 -20.33
CA PHE A 145 -12.10 9.09 -19.31
C PHE A 145 -11.31 7.94 -19.89
N ASP A 146 -10.51 7.32 -19.02
CA ASP A 146 -9.76 6.11 -19.31
C ASP A 146 -9.75 5.18 -18.09
N TYR A 147 -9.23 3.97 -18.26
CA TYR A 147 -9.21 2.98 -17.19
C TYR A 147 -7.98 2.09 -17.21
N HIS A 148 -7.78 1.35 -16.13
CA HIS A 148 -6.91 0.17 -16.09
C HIS A 148 -7.49 -0.88 -15.15
N ILE A 149 -7.11 -2.14 -15.34
CA ILE A 149 -7.64 -3.27 -14.59
C ILE A 149 -6.54 -3.88 -13.74
N GLU A 150 -6.84 -4.14 -12.48
CA GLU A 150 -6.09 -5.02 -11.59
C GLU A 150 -6.79 -6.40 -11.62
N GLU A 151 -6.22 -7.37 -12.35
CA GLU A 151 -6.82 -8.71 -12.53
C GLU A 151 -6.73 -9.56 -11.26
N CYS A 152 -7.77 -10.35 -11.03
CA CYS A 152 -7.90 -11.25 -9.90
C CYS A 152 -7.93 -12.72 -10.33
N ASP A 153 -7.54 -13.59 -9.39
CA ASP A 153 -7.41 -15.04 -9.60
C ASP A 153 -8.78 -15.70 -9.86
N PRO A 154 -8.97 -16.35 -11.02
CA PRO A 154 -10.17 -17.14 -11.30
C PRO A 154 -10.50 -18.20 -10.24
N LEU A 155 -9.52 -18.63 -9.43
CA LEU A 155 -9.65 -19.74 -8.48
C LEU A 155 -10.04 -19.32 -7.05
N LEU A 156 -9.89 -18.05 -6.66
CA LEU A 156 -10.03 -17.61 -5.25
C LEU A 156 -11.09 -16.53 -5.03
N SER A 157 -11.25 -15.60 -5.97
CA SER A 157 -12.30 -14.59 -5.91
C SER A 157 -12.57 -14.05 -7.31
N GLN A 158 -13.81 -14.14 -7.77
CA GLN A 158 -14.22 -13.61 -9.08
C GLN A 158 -14.15 -12.07 -9.16
N THR A 159 -13.71 -11.40 -8.09
CA THR A 159 -13.64 -9.95 -7.93
C THR A 159 -12.41 -9.34 -8.57
N CYS A 160 -12.55 -8.67 -9.71
CA CYS A 160 -11.51 -7.81 -10.31
C CYS A 160 -11.65 -6.36 -9.83
N PHE A 161 -10.58 -5.56 -9.90
CA PHE A 161 -10.70 -4.12 -9.69
C PHE A 161 -10.52 -3.36 -11.00
N VAL A 162 -11.44 -2.43 -11.26
CA VAL A 162 -11.36 -1.54 -12.43
C VAL A 162 -11.16 -0.12 -11.93
N HIS A 163 -10.05 0.49 -12.33
CA HIS A 163 -9.68 1.84 -11.97
C HIS A 163 -10.08 2.77 -13.11
N ILE A 164 -10.99 3.71 -12.88
CA ILE A 164 -11.44 4.68 -13.89
C ILE A 164 -10.99 6.08 -13.47
N TYR A 165 -10.51 6.87 -14.42
CA TYR A 165 -10.01 8.22 -14.16
C TYR A 165 -10.32 9.19 -15.29
N SER A 166 -10.53 10.46 -14.94
CA SER A 166 -10.79 11.53 -15.91
C SER A 166 -9.51 12.01 -16.58
N LEU A 167 -9.55 12.27 -17.87
CA LEU A 167 -8.43 12.82 -18.63
C LEU A 167 -8.41 14.36 -18.65
N PRO A 168 -7.22 15.00 -18.62
CA PRO A 168 -5.93 14.38 -18.27
C PRO A 168 -5.89 14.03 -16.77
N PHE A 169 -5.28 12.90 -16.42
CA PHE A 169 -5.03 12.51 -15.03
C PHE A 169 -3.53 12.46 -14.74
N ALA A 170 -3.15 12.89 -13.54
CA ALA A 170 -1.79 12.79 -13.04
C ALA A 170 -1.78 11.88 -11.80
N PHE A 171 -1.07 10.76 -11.91
CA PHE A 171 -0.93 9.81 -10.81
C PHE A 171 0.30 10.15 -9.97
N ASP A 172 0.11 10.29 -8.66
CA ASP A 172 1.22 10.25 -7.68
C ASP A 172 1.47 8.81 -7.19
N THR A 173 0.39 8.02 -7.16
CA THR A 173 0.36 6.62 -6.74
C THR A 173 -0.38 5.80 -7.78
N LEU A 174 0.18 4.65 -8.15
CA LEU A 174 -0.47 3.69 -9.04
C LEU A 174 -0.71 2.37 -8.29
N HIS A 175 -1.94 1.88 -8.38
CA HIS A 175 -2.33 0.54 -7.91
C HIS A 175 -2.37 -0.41 -9.10
N GLY A 176 -2.18 -1.69 -8.81
CA GLY A 176 -1.96 -2.81 -9.73
C GLY A 176 -2.57 -2.69 -11.13
N PHE A 177 -1.91 -3.32 -12.08
CA PHE A 177 -2.34 -3.37 -13.48
C PHE A 177 -1.95 -4.71 -14.09
N ILE A 178 -2.71 -5.17 -15.10
CA ILE A 178 -2.41 -6.41 -15.83
C ILE A 178 -1.08 -6.29 -16.59
N SER A 179 -0.87 -5.18 -17.30
CA SER A 179 0.36 -4.91 -18.06
C SER A 179 0.63 -3.41 -18.17
N CYS A 180 1.90 -3.02 -18.14
CA CYS A 180 2.32 -1.64 -18.44
C CYS A 180 1.89 -1.16 -19.84
N SER A 181 1.72 -2.09 -20.78
CA SER A 181 1.22 -1.80 -22.13
C SER A 181 -0.27 -1.46 -22.16
N GLU A 182 -1.03 -1.89 -21.16
CA GLU A 182 -2.48 -1.66 -21.06
C GLU A 182 -2.81 -0.34 -20.34
N LEU A 183 -1.83 0.30 -19.72
CA LEU A 183 -1.99 1.64 -19.17
C LEU A 183 -2.18 2.65 -20.32
N SER A 184 -3.18 3.51 -20.22
CA SER A 184 -3.51 4.52 -21.24
C SER A 184 -2.31 5.33 -21.72
N SER A 185 -2.09 5.44 -23.04
CA SER A 185 -1.09 6.36 -23.60
C SER A 185 -1.48 7.83 -23.48
N ARG A 186 -2.75 8.12 -23.12
CA ARG A 186 -3.33 9.47 -23.01
C ARG A 186 -3.12 10.08 -21.62
N SER A 187 -2.63 9.30 -20.67
CA SER A 187 -2.26 9.74 -19.33
C SER A 187 -0.74 9.80 -19.16
N SER A 188 -0.28 10.80 -18.41
CA SER A 188 1.11 10.84 -17.97
C SER A 188 1.27 10.08 -16.66
N PHE A 189 2.22 9.15 -16.66
CA PHE A 189 2.66 8.41 -15.47
C PHE A 189 3.99 8.91 -14.93
N SER A 190 4.51 10.03 -15.48
CA SER A 190 5.79 10.61 -15.09
C SER A 190 5.84 11.08 -13.64
N ASN A 191 4.68 11.33 -13.02
CA ASN A 191 4.58 11.81 -11.64
C ASN A 191 4.45 10.66 -10.63
N VAL A 192 4.30 9.42 -11.08
CA VAL A 192 4.13 8.28 -10.18
C VAL A 192 5.39 8.11 -9.34
N ARG A 193 5.22 8.23 -8.02
CA ARG A 193 6.27 8.02 -7.01
C ARG A 193 6.14 6.67 -6.33
N TYR A 194 4.92 6.16 -6.22
CA TYR A 194 4.60 4.94 -5.47
C TYR A 194 3.83 3.97 -6.36
N LEU A 195 4.39 2.77 -6.54
CA LEU A 195 3.73 1.66 -7.20
C LEU A 195 3.33 0.60 -6.16
N TYR A 196 2.05 0.28 -6.08
CA TYR A 196 1.51 -0.77 -5.23
C TYR A 196 0.94 -1.91 -6.09
N SER A 197 1.71 -2.99 -6.17
CA SER A 197 1.34 -4.27 -6.76
C SER A 197 0.97 -5.24 -5.64
N THR A 198 -0.06 -4.90 -4.88
CA THR A 198 -0.48 -5.64 -3.68
C THR A 198 -1.47 -6.78 -3.96
N ARG A 199 -2.13 -6.80 -5.15
CA ARG A 199 -3.19 -7.78 -5.43
C ARG A 199 -3.29 -8.27 -6.89
N ALA A 200 -2.44 -7.76 -7.78
CA ALA A 200 -2.37 -8.30 -9.13
C ALA A 200 -1.60 -9.63 -9.12
N LEU A 201 -2.23 -10.70 -9.59
CA LEU A 201 -1.45 -11.77 -10.19
C LEU A 201 -0.68 -11.14 -11.35
N LEU A 202 0.65 -11.19 -11.31
CA LEU A 202 1.45 -10.95 -12.51
C LEU A 202 1.22 -12.14 -13.44
N ALA A 203 0.07 -12.18 -14.11
CA ALA A 203 -0.26 -13.18 -15.12
C ALA A 203 0.57 -12.98 -16.40
N ARG A 204 1.28 -11.86 -16.46
CA ARG A 204 2.18 -11.46 -17.53
C ARG A 204 3.42 -10.80 -16.92
N PRO A 205 4.54 -10.83 -17.65
CA PRO A 205 5.71 -10.04 -17.31
C PRO A 205 5.35 -8.59 -17.01
N ILE A 206 5.89 -8.02 -15.94
CA ILE A 206 6.16 -6.58 -15.92
C ILE A 206 7.53 -6.44 -16.60
N PRO A 207 7.62 -5.94 -17.84
CA PRO A 207 8.91 -5.51 -18.39
C PRO A 207 9.30 -4.21 -17.68
N PHE A 208 10.43 -4.26 -16.99
CA PHE A 208 10.93 -3.17 -16.18
C PHE A 208 11.37 -1.96 -17.04
N GLU A 209 11.71 -2.17 -18.31
CA GLU A 209 11.99 -1.17 -19.34
C GLU A 209 10.80 -0.25 -19.56
N LEU A 210 9.60 -0.84 -19.71
CA LEU A 210 8.39 -0.05 -19.88
C LEU A 210 8.03 0.69 -18.58
N LEU A 211 8.33 0.09 -17.43
CA LEU A 211 8.05 0.72 -16.15
C LEU A 211 8.98 1.92 -15.89
N THR A 212 10.28 1.77 -16.09
CA THR A 212 11.28 2.85 -15.91
C THR A 212 11.04 4.00 -16.90
N ARG A 213 10.61 3.71 -18.14
CA ARG A 213 10.28 4.75 -19.12
C ARG A 213 8.98 5.50 -18.81
N ARG A 214 7.93 4.79 -18.41
CA ARG A 214 6.63 5.41 -18.12
C ARG A 214 6.58 6.08 -16.76
N MET A 215 7.32 5.56 -15.80
CA MET A 215 7.38 6.03 -14.41
C MET A 215 8.83 6.28 -13.99
N PRO A 216 9.54 7.21 -14.65
CA PRO A 216 10.97 7.48 -14.41
C PRO A 216 11.28 8.03 -13.03
N ASN A 217 10.25 8.38 -12.26
CA ASN A 217 10.33 9.08 -10.98
C ASN A 217 9.95 8.19 -9.78
N LEU A 218 9.82 6.87 -9.98
CA LEU A 218 9.49 5.91 -8.93
C LEU A 218 10.48 5.98 -7.76
N ILE A 219 9.94 6.08 -6.55
CA ILE A 219 10.68 6.08 -5.29
C ILE A 219 10.42 4.78 -4.52
N SER A 220 9.20 4.25 -4.64
CA SER A 220 8.76 3.06 -3.92
C SER A 220 8.06 2.08 -4.83
N ILE A 221 8.43 0.80 -4.70
CA ILE A 221 7.71 -0.33 -5.29
C ILE A 221 7.30 -1.28 -4.16
N ASP A 222 6.02 -1.61 -4.10
CA ASP A 222 5.45 -2.53 -3.11
C ASP A 222 4.80 -3.72 -3.82
N CYS A 223 5.41 -4.88 -3.68
CA CYS A 223 4.99 -6.17 -4.22
C CYS A 223 4.70 -7.11 -3.05
N ASP A 224 3.47 -7.09 -2.55
CA ASP A 224 3.02 -7.97 -1.47
C ASP A 224 2.16 -9.10 -2.04
N PHE A 225 2.72 -10.30 -2.11
CA PHE A 225 2.05 -11.49 -2.61
C PHE A 225 1.62 -12.45 -1.49
N SER A 226 1.69 -12.01 -0.21
CA SER A 226 1.41 -12.84 0.97
C SER A 226 0.03 -13.53 0.96
N PHE A 227 -0.93 -13.01 0.20
CA PHE A 227 -2.29 -13.53 0.11
C PHE A 227 -2.47 -14.74 -0.85
N TYR A 228 -1.45 -15.17 -1.61
CA TYR A 228 -1.63 -16.14 -2.71
C TYR A 228 -0.92 -17.50 -2.53
N HIS A 229 -1.68 -18.58 -2.37
CA HIS A 229 -1.13 -19.92 -2.09
C HIS A 229 -0.41 -20.62 -3.28
N GLU A 230 -0.56 -20.15 -4.52
CA GLU A 230 0.00 -20.78 -5.74
C GLU A 230 0.96 -19.84 -6.51
N CYS A 231 1.92 -19.25 -5.80
CA CYS A 231 2.85 -18.26 -6.37
C CYS A 231 3.93 -18.88 -7.31
N ASN A 232 4.05 -20.21 -7.35
CA ASN A 232 5.16 -20.94 -7.97
C ASN A 232 5.33 -20.77 -9.50
N THR A 233 4.29 -20.43 -10.27
CA THR A 233 4.34 -20.43 -11.75
C THR A 233 4.27 -19.06 -12.41
N LYS A 234 3.98 -17.98 -11.67
CA LYS A 234 3.62 -16.67 -12.26
C LYS A 234 4.69 -15.59 -12.08
N ILE A 235 5.42 -15.53 -10.95
CA ILE A 235 6.50 -14.52 -10.79
C ILE A 235 7.69 -14.81 -11.73
N SER A 236 7.89 -16.06 -12.15
CA SER A 236 8.91 -16.42 -13.18
C SER A 236 8.70 -15.74 -14.53
N GLN A 237 7.56 -15.07 -14.73
CA GLN A 237 7.28 -14.31 -15.94
C GLN A 237 7.80 -12.87 -15.88
N ILE A 238 8.30 -12.35 -14.75
CA ILE A 238 8.91 -11.02 -14.73
C ILE A 238 10.10 -11.02 -15.72
N ILE A 239 10.02 -10.21 -16.76
CA ILE A 239 11.10 -10.05 -17.73
C ILE A 239 12.08 -9.05 -17.14
N PHE A 240 13.30 -9.52 -16.90
CA PHE A 240 14.43 -8.67 -16.54
C PHE A 240 15.04 -8.10 -17.80
N ASP A 241 15.08 -6.77 -17.85
CA ASP A 241 15.90 -6.00 -18.77
C ASP A 241 17.09 -5.40 -18.00
N GLN A 242 17.98 -4.70 -18.72
CA GLN A 242 19.18 -4.09 -18.14
C GLN A 242 18.92 -2.69 -17.55
N ASP A 243 17.65 -2.27 -17.47
CA ASP A 243 17.30 -0.93 -17.04
C ASP A 243 17.37 -0.77 -15.51
N ILE A 244 17.73 0.44 -15.07
CA ILE A 244 18.04 0.76 -13.67
C ILE A 244 16.99 1.73 -13.11
N PHE A 245 16.42 1.41 -11.95
CA PHE A 245 15.64 2.38 -11.19
C PHE A 245 16.53 3.32 -10.39
N ASN A 246 16.87 4.43 -11.02
CA ASN A 246 17.78 5.43 -10.44
C ASN A 246 17.26 6.13 -9.17
N TYR A 247 15.96 6.02 -8.87
CA TYR A 247 15.33 6.76 -7.75
C TYR A 247 14.62 5.86 -6.74
N VAL A 248 14.48 4.56 -7.01
CA VAL A 248 13.82 3.65 -6.08
C VAL A 248 14.69 3.51 -4.84
N SER A 249 14.19 4.03 -3.73
CA SER A 249 14.82 3.98 -2.41
C SER A 249 14.12 2.99 -1.49
N THR A 250 12.89 2.60 -1.80
CA THR A 250 12.08 1.70 -1.00
C THR A 250 11.56 0.55 -1.86
N PHE A 251 11.77 -0.68 -1.40
CA PHE A 251 11.27 -1.86 -2.08
C PHE A 251 10.70 -2.84 -1.05
N ARG A 252 9.44 -3.22 -1.23
CA ARG A 252 8.78 -4.27 -0.49
C ARG A 252 8.49 -5.42 -1.43
N PHE A 253 8.95 -6.62 -1.09
CA PHE A 253 8.81 -7.83 -1.89
C PHE A 253 8.52 -9.02 -0.98
N ILE A 254 7.24 -9.36 -0.80
CA ILE A 254 6.81 -10.45 0.08
C ILE A 254 6.22 -11.56 -0.77
N PRO A 255 7.02 -12.54 -1.23
CA PRO A 255 6.50 -13.69 -1.94
C PRO A 255 5.74 -14.64 -1.00
N ASN A 256 4.63 -15.22 -1.48
CA ASN A 256 3.95 -16.35 -0.83
C ASN A 256 4.33 -17.66 -1.52
N CYS A 257 5.61 -18.03 -1.42
CA CYS A 257 6.10 -19.32 -1.91
C CYS A 257 6.51 -20.19 -0.75
N SER A 258 5.86 -21.34 -0.57
CA SER A 258 6.20 -22.33 0.45
C SER A 258 7.37 -23.24 0.04
N SER A 259 7.58 -23.46 -1.26
CA SER A 259 8.64 -24.31 -1.80
C SER A 259 9.99 -23.59 -1.91
N LYS A 260 11.07 -24.30 -1.57
CA LYS A 260 12.46 -23.86 -1.83
C LYS A 260 12.78 -23.79 -3.33
N ASP A 261 12.03 -24.52 -4.16
CA ASP A 261 12.18 -24.53 -5.62
C ASP A 261 11.40 -23.39 -6.31
N CYS A 262 10.79 -22.49 -5.53
CA CYS A 262 10.10 -21.35 -6.11
C CYS A 262 11.11 -20.34 -6.67
N ASN A 263 10.94 -20.00 -7.95
CA ASN A 263 11.77 -19.02 -8.63
C ASN A 263 11.73 -17.63 -7.96
N CYS A 264 10.76 -17.30 -7.11
CA CYS A 264 10.69 -15.97 -6.48
C CYS A 264 11.96 -15.56 -5.73
N PHE A 265 12.71 -16.52 -5.17
CA PHE A 265 13.96 -16.26 -4.44
C PHE A 265 15.14 -15.99 -5.35
N THR A 266 15.12 -16.48 -6.60
CA THR A 266 16.15 -16.17 -7.60
C THR A 266 15.93 -14.80 -8.25
N LEU A 267 14.71 -14.26 -8.18
CA LEU A 267 14.33 -12.97 -8.78
C LEU A 267 14.75 -11.78 -7.90
N LEU A 268 14.62 -11.89 -6.58
CA LEU A 268 14.94 -10.79 -5.67
C LEU A 268 16.37 -10.24 -5.89
N PRO A 269 17.44 -11.06 -5.97
CA PRO A 269 18.78 -10.54 -6.25
C PRO A 269 18.87 -9.73 -7.55
N GLN A 270 18.21 -10.17 -8.62
CA GLN A 270 18.20 -9.48 -9.91
C GLN A 270 17.49 -8.11 -9.81
N LEU A 271 16.39 -8.04 -9.06
CA LEU A 271 15.69 -6.78 -8.78
C LEU A 271 16.54 -5.81 -7.97
N LEU A 272 17.29 -6.33 -6.99
CA LEU A 272 18.18 -5.51 -6.16
C LEU A 272 19.33 -4.93 -6.98
N ASP A 273 19.89 -5.68 -7.94
CA ASP A 273 20.94 -5.19 -8.85
C ASP A 273 20.45 -4.01 -9.72
N GLN A 274 19.15 -3.94 -10.02
CA GLN A 274 18.52 -2.85 -10.77
C GLN A 274 18.18 -1.61 -9.91
N MET A 275 18.38 -1.66 -8.58
CA MET A 275 18.00 -0.60 -7.64
C MET A 275 19.20 -0.10 -6.81
N PRO A 276 20.21 0.55 -7.43
CA PRO A 276 21.46 0.90 -6.77
C PRO A 276 21.31 1.87 -5.60
N ARG A 277 20.23 2.66 -5.57
CA ARG A 277 19.93 3.64 -4.51
C ARG A 277 18.97 3.11 -3.45
N LEU A 278 18.69 1.80 -3.44
CA LEU A 278 17.79 1.19 -2.47
C LEU A 278 18.30 1.39 -1.04
N GLN A 279 17.47 1.97 -0.17
CA GLN A 279 17.80 2.23 1.23
C GLN A 279 16.94 1.41 2.20
N TYR A 280 15.74 1.02 1.77
CA TYR A 280 14.72 0.36 2.58
C TYR A 280 14.25 -0.90 1.85
N LEU A 281 14.57 -2.07 2.41
CA LEU A 281 14.12 -3.36 1.88
C LEU A 281 13.19 -4.04 2.89
N ILE A 282 12.02 -4.44 2.43
CA ILE A 282 11.08 -5.30 3.18
C ILE A 282 10.91 -6.58 2.37
N THR A 283 11.15 -7.74 2.96
CA THR A 283 11.06 -9.02 2.25
C THR A 283 10.72 -10.16 3.20
N SER A 284 10.31 -11.30 2.66
CA SER A 284 10.20 -12.56 3.40
C SER A 284 11.31 -13.54 2.99
N LYS A 285 11.56 -14.55 3.85
CA LYS A 285 12.41 -15.73 3.63
C LYS A 285 13.83 -15.42 3.13
N ASP A 286 14.79 -15.42 4.07
CA ASP A 286 16.25 -15.38 3.88
C ASP A 286 16.75 -14.80 2.55
N PRO A 287 16.47 -13.51 2.28
CA PRO A 287 16.87 -12.86 1.03
C PRO A 287 18.39 -12.91 0.82
N LEU A 288 19.15 -12.91 1.91
CA LEU A 288 20.62 -12.87 1.95
C LEU A 288 21.28 -14.16 1.46
N GLU A 289 20.56 -15.29 1.42
CA GLU A 289 21.12 -16.53 0.87
C GLU A 289 21.39 -16.40 -0.63
N TYR A 290 20.65 -15.55 -1.33
CA TYR A 290 20.64 -15.45 -2.79
C TYR A 290 21.33 -14.17 -3.30
N VAL A 291 21.61 -13.22 -2.43
CA VAL A 291 22.30 -11.97 -2.80
C VAL A 291 23.75 -12.28 -3.20
N ARG A 292 24.13 -11.85 -4.41
CA ARG A 292 25.47 -12.09 -4.98
C ARG A 292 26.50 -11.04 -4.60
N HIS A 293 26.06 -9.81 -4.31
CA HIS A 293 26.92 -8.67 -4.07
C HIS A 293 26.47 -7.85 -2.86
N PRO A 294 27.39 -7.16 -2.15
CA PRO A 294 27.01 -6.25 -1.09
C PRO A 294 26.02 -5.18 -1.57
N LEU A 295 25.07 -4.83 -0.70
CA LEU A 295 24.04 -3.81 -0.84
C LEU A 295 24.36 -2.63 0.11
N PRO A 296 25.44 -1.86 -0.13
CA PRO A 296 25.94 -0.87 0.82
C PRO A 296 24.98 0.31 1.04
N SER A 297 24.05 0.56 0.12
CA SER A 297 23.04 1.62 0.24
C SER A 297 21.93 1.30 1.25
N ILE A 298 21.75 0.04 1.63
CA ILE A 298 20.70 -0.41 2.54
C ILE A 298 20.95 0.12 3.95
N LYS A 299 19.99 0.90 4.45
CA LYS A 299 19.95 1.46 5.81
C LYS A 299 18.91 0.79 6.69
N ARG A 300 17.86 0.23 6.09
CA ARG A 300 16.78 -0.49 6.78
C ARG A 300 16.45 -1.79 6.07
N LEU A 301 16.39 -2.86 6.85
CA LEU A 301 15.97 -4.20 6.42
C LEU A 301 14.86 -4.70 7.33
N ASP A 302 13.73 -5.13 6.75
CA ASP A 302 12.64 -5.82 7.42
C ASP A 302 12.47 -7.20 6.76
N CYS A 303 12.69 -8.26 7.53
CA CYS A 303 12.80 -9.64 7.06
C CYS A 303 11.79 -10.51 7.80
N GLN A 304 10.78 -11.02 7.09
CA GLN A 304 9.75 -11.91 7.63
C GLN A 304 10.13 -13.37 7.42
N GLN A 305 9.86 -14.25 8.38
CA GLN A 305 10.12 -15.69 8.28
C GLN A 305 11.60 -16.03 7.98
N CYS A 306 12.52 -15.32 8.63
CA CYS A 306 13.96 -15.47 8.39
C CYS A 306 14.63 -16.40 9.43
N ASN A 307 15.65 -17.14 9.01
CA ASN A 307 16.46 -17.98 9.88
C ASN A 307 17.64 -17.15 10.43
N PHE A 308 17.95 -17.35 11.71
CA PHE A 308 19.07 -16.69 12.37
C PHE A 308 20.44 -17.01 11.72
N GLY A 309 20.59 -18.16 11.03
CA GLY A 309 21.82 -18.50 10.30
C GLY A 309 22.21 -17.47 9.22
N SER A 310 21.22 -16.89 8.53
CA SER A 310 21.43 -15.90 7.46
C SER A 310 21.85 -14.53 8.00
N ILE A 311 21.57 -14.25 9.27
CA ILE A 311 21.87 -12.98 9.94
C ILE A 311 23.38 -12.77 10.08
N TYR A 312 24.15 -13.83 10.26
CA TYR A 312 25.61 -13.75 10.38
C TYR A 312 26.30 -13.19 9.14
N LYS A 313 25.63 -13.27 7.98
CA LYS A 313 26.12 -12.72 6.71
C LYS A 313 25.80 -11.24 6.53
N LEU A 314 24.87 -10.67 7.30
CA LEU A 314 24.47 -9.26 7.17
C LEU A 314 25.63 -8.26 7.19
N PRO A 315 26.68 -8.40 8.01
CA PRO A 315 27.77 -7.43 8.01
C PRO A 315 28.53 -7.36 6.68
N GLU A 316 28.54 -8.45 5.90
CA GLU A 316 29.18 -8.50 4.58
C GLU A 316 28.26 -7.91 3.50
N TYR A 317 26.94 -8.13 3.62
CA TYR A 317 25.97 -7.69 2.62
C TYR A 317 25.40 -6.29 2.85
N ALA A 318 25.20 -5.85 4.08
CA ALA A 318 24.59 -4.57 4.41
C ALA A 318 25.40 -3.84 5.50
N PRO A 319 26.65 -3.44 5.22
CA PRO A 319 27.57 -2.89 6.23
C PRO A 319 27.12 -1.53 6.82
N HIS A 320 26.21 -0.83 6.16
CA HIS A 320 25.69 0.48 6.58
C HIS A 320 24.26 0.41 7.15
N LEU A 321 23.80 -0.79 7.50
CA LEU A 321 22.50 -1.00 8.10
C LEU A 321 22.37 -0.25 9.42
N SER A 322 21.27 0.47 9.60
CA SER A 322 20.97 1.25 10.80
C SER A 322 19.76 0.72 11.58
N MET A 323 18.83 0.07 10.88
CA MET A 323 17.63 -0.51 11.45
C MET A 323 17.40 -1.91 10.87
N LEU A 324 17.18 -2.87 11.75
CA LEU A 324 16.93 -4.26 11.41
C LEU A 324 15.66 -4.74 12.09
N PHE A 325 14.75 -5.32 11.32
CA PHE A 325 13.51 -5.92 11.80
C PHE A 325 13.48 -7.37 11.32
N PHE A 326 13.29 -8.29 12.25
CA PHE A 326 13.04 -9.69 11.98
C PHE A 326 11.68 -10.07 12.53
N ARG A 327 10.86 -10.72 11.73
CA ARG A 327 9.54 -11.20 12.14
C ARG A 327 9.39 -12.68 11.86
N ASP A 328 8.54 -13.34 12.64
CA ASP A 328 8.28 -14.78 12.52
C ASP A 328 9.55 -15.64 12.52
N THR A 329 10.55 -15.31 13.36
CA THR A 329 11.81 -16.07 13.40
C THR A 329 11.64 -17.45 14.03
N MET A 330 12.21 -18.48 13.40
CA MET A 330 12.06 -19.91 13.75
C MET A 330 13.21 -20.50 14.58
N SER A 331 13.87 -19.72 15.45
CA SER A 331 15.06 -20.23 16.17
C SER A 331 15.00 -20.06 17.69
N SER A 332 15.93 -20.75 18.36
CA SER A 332 16.08 -20.75 19.80
C SER A 332 16.54 -19.37 20.30
N VAL A 333 15.88 -18.82 21.33
CA VAL A 333 16.25 -17.53 21.93
C VAL A 333 17.67 -17.56 22.54
N SER A 334 18.20 -18.75 22.82
CA SER A 334 19.56 -18.95 23.35
C SER A 334 20.67 -18.41 22.44
N GLU A 335 20.45 -18.33 21.12
CA GLU A 335 21.45 -17.82 20.16
C GLU A 335 21.44 -16.29 20.03
N LEU A 336 20.47 -15.62 20.65
CA LEU A 336 20.23 -14.18 20.49
C LEU A 336 21.42 -13.33 20.93
N SER A 337 22.08 -13.68 22.04
CA SER A 337 23.20 -12.91 22.58
C SER A 337 24.38 -12.86 21.61
N ASP A 338 24.74 -13.99 21.01
CA ASP A 338 25.88 -14.10 20.11
C ASP A 338 25.60 -13.38 18.78
N ILE A 339 24.37 -13.47 18.30
CA ILE A 339 23.93 -12.82 17.08
C ILE A 339 23.90 -11.30 17.24
N LEU A 340 23.29 -10.80 18.31
CA LEU A 340 23.27 -9.37 18.60
C LEU A 340 24.70 -8.84 18.80
N SER A 341 25.55 -9.58 19.51
CA SER A 341 26.96 -9.20 19.70
C SER A 341 27.69 -9.11 18.36
N SER A 342 27.53 -10.11 17.49
CA SER A 342 28.14 -10.13 16.16
C SER A 342 27.67 -8.95 15.30
N LEU A 343 26.36 -8.69 15.28
CA LEU A 343 25.77 -7.61 14.48
C LEU A 343 26.23 -6.23 14.93
N TYR A 344 26.12 -5.90 16.22
CA TYR A 344 26.52 -4.59 16.73
C TYR A 344 28.03 -4.36 16.57
N MET A 345 28.85 -5.38 16.81
CA MET A 345 30.30 -5.27 16.62
C MET A 345 30.70 -5.07 15.16
N ARG A 346 30.04 -5.77 14.21
CA ARG A 346 30.44 -5.78 12.80
C ARG A 346 29.70 -4.77 11.92
N ILE A 347 28.60 -4.17 12.38
CA ILE A 347 27.81 -3.17 11.66
C ILE A 347 27.80 -1.86 12.45
N PRO A 348 28.77 -0.95 12.20
CA PRO A 348 28.96 0.19 13.08
C PRO A 348 27.81 1.20 13.12
N SER A 349 27.00 1.22 12.07
CA SER A 349 25.84 2.09 11.91
C SER A 349 24.56 1.56 12.57
N LEU A 350 24.55 0.31 13.04
CA LEU A 350 23.37 -0.35 13.58
C LEU A 350 22.93 0.32 14.88
N LYS A 351 21.71 0.88 14.89
CA LYS A 351 21.13 1.59 16.03
C LYS A 351 19.94 0.86 16.63
N PHE A 352 19.23 0.09 15.81
CA PHE A 352 17.94 -0.49 16.16
C PHE A 352 17.86 -1.93 15.63
N VAL A 353 17.50 -2.85 16.51
CA VAL A 353 17.14 -4.23 16.16
C VAL A 353 15.78 -4.55 16.77
N SER A 354 14.85 -5.06 15.98
CA SER A 354 13.57 -5.61 16.46
C SER A 354 13.47 -7.06 15.99
N ILE A 355 13.14 -7.97 16.89
CA ILE A 355 13.02 -9.39 16.59
C ILE A 355 11.68 -9.89 17.15
N GLU A 356 10.86 -10.47 16.31
CA GLU A 356 9.56 -11.04 16.65
C GLU A 356 9.63 -12.56 16.50
N ALA A 357 9.55 -13.27 17.63
CA ALA A 357 9.76 -14.69 17.75
C ALA A 357 8.47 -15.39 18.22
N TYR A 358 7.74 -15.98 17.28
CA TYR A 358 6.42 -16.58 17.55
C TYR A 358 6.42 -18.07 17.91
N ARG A 359 7.58 -18.72 17.97
CA ARG A 359 7.69 -20.11 18.42
C ARG A 359 8.96 -20.31 19.22
N THR A 360 8.80 -20.34 20.54
CA THR A 360 9.88 -20.76 21.44
C THR A 360 9.42 -22.02 22.15
N ASP A 361 10.08 -23.14 21.90
CA ASP A 361 9.99 -24.30 22.77
C ASP A 361 10.40 -23.85 24.17
N TYR A 362 9.42 -23.62 25.05
CA TYR A 362 9.64 -23.34 26.46
C TYR A 362 10.01 -24.63 27.20
N SER A 363 11.02 -25.35 26.72
CA SER A 363 11.50 -26.57 27.38
C SER A 363 12.22 -26.27 28.70
N ASN A 364 12.63 -25.02 28.95
CA ASN A 364 13.49 -24.65 30.09
C ASN A 364 12.94 -23.55 31.04
N GLY A 365 11.67 -23.15 30.95
CA GLY A 365 11.04 -22.26 31.95
C GLY A 365 11.64 -20.85 32.12
N LEU A 366 12.58 -20.43 31.27
CA LEU A 366 13.15 -19.08 31.27
C LEU A 366 12.19 -18.13 30.55
N SER A 367 11.80 -17.04 31.23
CA SER A 367 10.97 -16.01 30.62
C SER A 367 11.75 -15.27 29.53
N CYS A 368 11.09 -14.96 28.41
CA CYS A 368 11.66 -14.24 27.27
C CYS A 368 12.39 -12.95 27.69
N GLY A 369 11.83 -12.23 28.68
CA GLY A 369 12.43 -11.01 29.24
C GLY A 369 13.77 -11.23 29.95
N LYS A 370 14.01 -12.40 30.57
CA LYS A 370 15.30 -12.71 31.19
C LYS A 370 16.39 -12.94 30.14
N ILE A 371 16.08 -13.71 29.10
CA ILE A 371 17.02 -13.99 28.00
C ILE A 371 17.37 -12.69 27.26
N ALA A 372 16.37 -11.86 26.99
CA ALA A 372 16.56 -10.54 26.40
C ALA A 372 17.50 -9.64 27.20
N LYS A 373 17.26 -9.58 28.53
CA LYS A 373 18.06 -8.77 29.45
C LYS A 373 19.50 -9.27 29.52
N GLU A 374 19.71 -10.59 29.60
CA GLU A 374 21.05 -11.19 29.61
C GLU A 374 21.80 -10.94 28.30
N ALA A 375 21.13 -11.09 27.15
CA ALA A 375 21.70 -10.78 25.84
C ALA A 375 22.12 -9.30 25.74
N LEU A 376 21.26 -8.37 26.15
CA LEU A 376 21.57 -6.93 26.15
C LEU A 376 22.73 -6.58 27.08
N VAL A 377 22.79 -7.15 28.29
CA VAL A 377 23.91 -6.93 29.22
C VAL A 377 25.22 -7.45 28.61
N CYS A 378 25.19 -8.62 27.96
CA CYS A 378 26.35 -9.19 27.27
C CYS A 378 26.83 -8.29 26.13
N VAL A 379 25.92 -7.81 25.28
CA VAL A 379 26.24 -6.90 24.18
C VAL A 379 26.78 -5.57 24.73
N ARG A 380 26.17 -4.99 25.77
CA ARG A 380 26.63 -3.73 26.38
C ARG A 380 28.02 -3.80 26.99
N LYS A 381 28.43 -4.95 27.52
CA LYS A 381 29.81 -5.16 27.98
C LYS A 381 30.82 -5.05 26.83
N LYS A 382 30.38 -5.25 25.58
CA LYS A 382 31.22 -5.23 24.37
C LYS A 382 31.01 -3.97 23.53
N ASP A 383 29.82 -3.38 23.54
CA ASP A 383 29.44 -2.24 22.71
C ASP A 383 28.33 -1.39 23.38
N ASN A 384 28.59 -0.08 23.58
CA ASN A 384 27.65 0.85 24.21
C ASN A 384 26.61 1.46 23.25
N ARG A 385 26.67 1.14 21.95
CA ARG A 385 25.78 1.70 20.92
C ARG A 385 24.37 1.11 20.82
N PRO A 386 24.05 -0.13 21.26
CA PRO A 386 22.68 -0.63 21.20
C PRO A 386 21.73 0.35 21.89
N ARG A 387 20.78 0.91 21.14
CA ARG A 387 19.79 1.88 21.67
C ARG A 387 18.41 1.27 21.86
N HIS A 388 18.08 0.29 21.04
CA HIS A 388 16.74 -0.28 21.03
C HIS A 388 16.76 -1.75 20.66
N LEU A 389 16.10 -2.54 21.49
CA LEU A 389 15.76 -3.93 21.22
C LEU A 389 14.29 -4.14 21.55
N THR A 390 13.49 -4.53 20.55
CA THR A 390 12.15 -5.06 20.81
C THR A 390 12.16 -6.55 20.58
N LEU A 391 11.59 -7.28 21.55
CA LEU A 391 11.31 -8.70 21.42
C LEU A 391 9.81 -8.95 21.57
N PHE A 392 9.20 -9.50 20.54
CA PHE A 392 7.84 -10.01 20.61
C PHE A 392 7.91 -11.50 20.93
N CYS A 393 7.24 -11.92 22.00
CA CYS A 393 7.16 -13.30 22.45
C CYS A 393 5.68 -13.70 22.58
N GLU A 394 5.37 -14.99 22.57
CA GLU A 394 3.99 -15.52 22.55
C GLU A 394 3.08 -14.92 23.65
N HIS A 395 3.64 -14.58 24.82
CA HIS A 395 2.90 -14.09 25.99
C HIS A 395 3.16 -12.62 26.33
N GLY A 396 3.76 -11.83 25.43
CA GLY A 396 3.97 -10.40 25.65
C GLY A 396 5.08 -9.77 24.83
N ILE A 397 5.17 -8.44 24.91
CA ILE A 397 6.20 -7.64 24.25
C ILE A 397 7.20 -7.20 25.30
N VAL A 398 8.49 -7.40 25.02
CA VAL A 398 9.57 -6.84 25.83
C VAL A 398 10.26 -5.76 25.01
N GLU A 399 9.96 -4.50 25.35
CA GLU A 399 10.60 -3.34 24.75
C GLU A 399 11.72 -2.84 25.65
N PHE A 400 12.93 -2.76 25.10
CA PHE A 400 14.03 -2.08 25.75
C PHE A 400 14.31 -0.79 24.99
N PHE A 401 13.80 0.31 25.54
CA PHE A 401 14.27 1.64 25.22
C PHE A 401 15.48 1.92 26.09
N LEU A 402 16.67 1.88 25.51
CA LEU A 402 17.87 2.34 26.21
C LEU A 402 17.91 3.86 26.01
N GLU A 403 17.14 4.59 26.81
CA GLU A 403 17.29 6.05 26.91
C GLU A 403 18.73 6.36 27.31
N ASN A 404 19.30 7.39 26.67
CA ASN A 404 20.65 7.87 26.96
C ASN A 404 20.82 8.08 28.48
N MET A 405 21.66 7.25 29.11
CA MET A 405 22.38 7.64 30.32
C MET A 405 23.76 8.11 29.91
#